data_AF-A5N4V9-F1
#
_entry.id   AF-A5N4V9-F1
#
_cell.length_a   1.000
_cell.length_b   1.000
_cell.length_c   1.000
_cell.angle_alpha   90.00
_cell.angle_beta   90.00
_cell.angle_gamma   90.00
#
_symmetry.space_group_name_H-M   'P 1'
#
loop_
_entity.id
_entity.type
_entity.pdbx_description
1 polymer ?
#
loop_
_entity_poly.entity_id
_entity_poly.type
_entity_poly.pdbx_seq_one_letter_code
_entity_poly.pdbx_strand_id
1 'polypeptide(L)'
;MYQQPEQSPWGKVQTCDILCPGVFLVSTASHGGTMVAKDMAAVLSPAAIKCGFRHSGFLCFEEDTQEDVALRELLDKKLWAVPDRIKDKAAFEENINKSLREHNPDYWRVRQAGLEKTPARQTVPIHNAER
;
A
#
# COMPACT_ATOMS: atom_id res chain seq x y z
N MET A 1 16.56 6.49 9.81
CA MET A 1 15.58 5.63 10.52
C MET A 1 14.31 6.45 10.66
N TYR A 2 13.15 5.90 10.29
CA TYR A 2 11.88 6.63 10.38
C TYR A 2 11.38 6.67 11.81
N GLN A 3 10.87 7.81 12.25
CA GLN A 3 10.22 7.96 13.55
C GLN A 3 8.72 7.64 13.40
N GLN A 4 8.19 6.80 14.30
CA GLN A 4 6.76 6.52 14.36
C GLN A 4 5.98 7.79 14.72
N PRO A 5 4.82 8.05 14.08
CA PRO A 5 4.00 9.22 14.39
C PRO A 5 3.32 9.07 15.75
N GLU A 6 3.40 10.10 16.59
CA GLU A 6 2.60 10.20 17.83
C GLU A 6 1.22 10.84 17.60
N GLN A 7 1.10 11.60 16.52
CA GLN A 7 -0.11 12.31 16.11
C GLN A 7 -0.44 11.93 14.67
N SER A 8 -1.72 11.78 14.38
CA SER A 8 -2.25 11.51 13.05
C SER A 8 -3.38 12.50 12.72
N PRO A 9 -3.86 12.56 11.47
CA PRO A 9 -5.06 13.32 11.10
C PRO A 9 -6.29 12.95 11.94
N TRP A 10 -6.31 11.74 12.50
CA TRP A 10 -7.41 11.15 13.25
C TRP A 10 -7.26 11.33 14.78
N GLY A 11 -6.19 12.01 15.21
CA GLY A 11 -5.91 12.31 16.61
C GLY A 11 -4.67 11.61 17.14
N LYS A 12 -4.60 11.44 18.46
CA LYS A 12 -3.44 10.84 19.11
C LYS A 12 -3.36 9.35 18.77
N VAL A 13 -2.20 8.93 18.27
CA VAL A 13 -1.93 7.53 17.93
C VAL A 13 -1.93 6.68 19.21
N GLN A 14 -2.71 5.60 19.20
CA GLN A 14 -2.80 4.62 20.29
C GLN A 14 -2.00 3.36 19.96
N THR A 15 -2.06 2.91 18.71
CA THR A 15 -1.29 1.79 18.18
C THR A 15 -0.64 2.17 16.87
N CYS A 16 0.57 1.64 16.62
CA CYS A 16 1.31 1.89 15.40
C CYS A 16 2.05 0.60 14.98
N ASP A 17 1.51 -0.06 13.96
CA ASP A 17 2.17 -1.18 13.29
C ASP A 17 3.04 -0.65 12.14
N ILE A 18 4.23 -1.22 11.98
CA ILE A 18 5.12 -0.88 10.88
C ILE A 18 4.92 -1.92 9.77
N LEU A 19 4.36 -1.50 8.64
CA LEU A 19 4.17 -2.39 7.48
C LEU A 19 5.51 -2.61 6.74
N CYS A 20 6.24 -1.52 6.54
CA CYS A 20 7.62 -1.50 6.06
C CYS A 20 8.30 -0.21 6.53
N PRO A 21 9.64 -0.06 6.43
CA PRO A 21 10.31 1.16 6.87
C PRO A 21 9.67 2.42 6.26
N GLY A 22 9.10 3.27 7.10
CA GLY A 22 8.47 4.54 6.68
C GLY A 22 6.99 4.43 6.32
N VAL A 23 6.35 3.28 6.51
CA VAL A 23 4.91 3.11 6.37
C VAL A 23 4.31 2.54 7.65
N PHE A 24 3.35 3.27 8.18
CA PHE A 24 2.78 3.06 9.50
C PHE A 24 1.26 2.85 9.38
N LEU A 25 0.79 1.72 9.86
CA LEU A 25 -0.64 1.48 10.10
C LEU A 25 -0.95 1.96 11.51
N VAL A 26 -1.75 3.01 11.64
CA VAL A 26 -2.04 3.67 12.92
C VAL A 26 -3.50 3.50 13.29
N SER A 27 -3.77 3.31 14.58
CA SER A 27 -5.13 3.43 15.11
C SER A 27 -5.16 4.44 16.25
N THR A 28 -6.29 5.13 16.34
CA THR A 28 -6.62 6.16 17.33
C THR A 28 -7.90 5.75 18.06
N ALA A 29 -8.39 6.58 18.96
CA ALA A 29 -9.56 6.24 19.79
C ALA A 29 -10.85 5.95 19.00
N SER A 30 -11.00 6.48 17.79
CA SER A 30 -12.22 6.32 16.98
C SER A 30 -11.96 5.81 15.57
N HIS A 31 -10.76 6.01 15.03
CA HIS A 31 -10.45 5.76 13.62
C HIS A 31 -8.96 5.45 13.47
N GLY A 32 -8.46 5.42 12.25
CA GLY A 32 -7.09 5.03 11.97
C GLY A 32 -6.78 5.22 10.50
N GLY A 33 -5.72 4.58 10.05
CA GLY A 33 -5.38 4.56 8.65
C GLY A 33 -3.90 4.35 8.46
N THR A 34 -3.46 4.54 7.23
CA THR A 34 -2.06 4.31 6.86
C THR A 34 -1.36 5.64 6.61
N MET A 35 -0.25 5.87 7.31
CA MET A 35 0.63 7.04 7.17
C MET A 35 1.94 6.65 6.50
N VAL A 36 2.23 7.28 5.36
CA VAL A 36 3.41 7.00 4.53
C VAL A 36 4.35 8.19 4.57
N ALA A 37 5.60 7.96 4.98
CA ALA A 37 6.65 8.98 5.01
C ALA A 37 6.88 9.56 3.61
N LYS A 38 7.28 10.84 3.54
CA LYS A 38 7.37 11.60 2.28
C LYS A 38 8.18 10.91 1.18
N ASP A 39 9.29 10.29 1.54
CA ASP A 39 10.18 9.56 0.64
C ASP A 39 9.60 8.20 0.22
N MET A 40 8.98 7.48 1.16
CA MET A 40 8.24 6.25 0.83
C MET A 40 7.02 6.51 -0.04
N ALA A 41 6.38 7.69 0.07
CA ALA A 41 5.28 8.07 -0.78
C ALA A 41 5.71 8.18 -2.26
N ALA A 42 6.98 8.45 -2.55
CA ALA A 42 7.51 8.49 -3.91
C ALA A 42 7.63 7.09 -4.55
N VAL A 43 7.56 6.02 -3.77
CA VAL A 43 7.57 4.63 -4.25
C VAL A 43 6.18 4.19 -4.74
N LEU A 44 5.12 4.83 -4.24
CA LEU A 44 3.74 4.55 -4.62
C LEU A 44 3.44 5.03 -6.04
N SER A 45 2.48 4.39 -6.71
CA SER A 45 2.04 4.81 -8.03
C SER A 45 1.42 6.23 -7.99
N PRO A 46 1.51 7.00 -9.09
CA PRO A 46 0.84 8.29 -9.18
C PRO A 46 -0.67 8.23 -8.93
N ALA A 47 -1.31 7.09 -9.25
CA ALA A 47 -2.72 6.87 -8.97
C ALA A 47 -2.97 6.73 -7.46
N ALA A 48 -2.15 5.94 -6.75
CA ALA A 48 -2.25 5.80 -5.31
C ALA A 48 -1.97 7.13 -4.57
N ILE A 49 -0.97 7.90 -5.01
CA ILE A 49 -0.65 9.21 -4.41
C ILE A 49 -1.85 10.17 -4.48
N LYS A 50 -2.67 10.09 -5.54
CA LYS A 50 -3.88 10.93 -5.69
C LYS A 50 -5.01 10.54 -4.76
N CYS A 51 -5.04 9.31 -4.26
CA CYS A 51 -6.06 8.85 -3.30
C CYS A 51 -5.79 9.37 -1.88
N GLY A 52 -4.53 9.53 -1.51
CA GLY A 52 -4.15 10.01 -0.18
C GLY A 52 -4.17 11.54 -0.06
N PHE A 53 -4.10 12.02 1.17
CA PHE A 53 -3.97 13.44 1.50
C PHE A 53 -2.74 13.70 2.36
N ARG A 54 -2.21 14.93 2.36
CA ARG A 54 -0.99 15.26 3.10
C ARG A 54 -1.31 15.81 4.49
N HIS A 55 -0.59 15.31 5.50
CA HIS A 55 -0.66 15.82 6.87
C HIS A 55 0.69 15.67 7.57
N SER A 56 1.20 16.76 8.15
CA SER A 56 2.40 16.75 8.99
C SER A 56 3.62 16.00 8.40
N GLY A 57 3.84 16.12 7.09
CA GLY A 57 4.95 15.47 6.39
C GLY A 57 4.69 14.04 5.89
N PHE A 58 3.51 13.49 6.15
CA PHE A 58 3.07 12.18 5.67
C PHE A 58 2.04 12.30 4.54
N LEU A 59 1.98 11.27 3.70
CA LEU A 59 0.82 10.98 2.86
C LEU A 59 -0.06 9.98 3.63
N CYS A 60 -1.29 10.36 3.93
CA CYS A 60 -2.22 9.62 4.77
C CYS A 60 -3.34 9.02 3.91
N PHE A 61 -3.78 7.82 4.29
CA PHE A 61 -4.84 7.05 3.67
C PHE A 61 -5.84 6.66 4.76
N GLU A 62 -7.09 7.07 4.61
CA GLU A 62 -8.14 6.81 5.60
C GLU A 62 -8.55 5.32 5.63
N GLU A 63 -8.68 4.75 6.83
CA GLU A 63 -9.05 3.35 7.09
C GLU A 63 -10.33 2.93 6.35
N ASP A 64 -11.38 3.75 6.40
CA ASP A 64 -12.69 3.40 5.83
C ASP A 64 -12.77 3.49 4.31
N THR A 65 -11.76 4.10 3.66
CA THR A 65 -11.85 4.39 2.23
C THR A 65 -10.57 4.15 1.47
N GLN A 66 -9.41 4.65 1.90
CA GLN A 66 -8.19 4.69 1.09
C GLN A 66 -7.07 3.78 1.61
N GLU A 67 -7.15 3.24 2.82
CA GLU A 67 -6.10 2.39 3.40
C GLU A 67 -5.74 1.21 2.49
N ASP A 68 -6.76 0.57 1.91
CA ASP A 68 -6.58 -0.55 0.99
C ASP A 68 -5.79 -0.18 -0.27
N VAL A 69 -5.75 1.11 -0.66
CA VAL A 69 -4.89 1.59 -1.75
C VAL A 69 -3.43 1.44 -1.35
N ALA A 70 -3.07 1.87 -0.14
CA ALA A 70 -1.72 1.76 0.37
C ALA A 70 -1.31 0.29 0.56
N LEU A 71 -2.16 -0.52 1.19
CA LEU A 71 -1.90 -1.95 1.38
C LEU A 71 -1.67 -2.66 0.06
N ARG A 72 -2.50 -2.39 -0.95
CA ARG A 72 -2.37 -3.01 -2.27
C ARG A 72 -1.08 -2.63 -3.00
N GLU A 73 -0.67 -1.35 -2.95
CA GLU A 73 0.61 -0.91 -3.54
C GLU A 73 1.81 -1.60 -2.87
N LEU A 74 1.79 -1.74 -1.54
CA LEU A 74 2.87 -2.41 -0.81
C LEU A 74 2.96 -3.90 -1.14
N LEU A 75 1.82 -4.58 -1.26
CA LEU A 75 1.76 -5.99 -1.66
C LEU A 75 2.26 -6.17 -3.11
N ASP A 76 1.79 -5.36 -4.05
CA ASP A 76 2.18 -5.45 -5.46
C ASP A 76 3.69 -5.21 -5.67
N LYS A 77 4.27 -4.31 -4.87
CA LYS A 77 5.70 -4.00 -4.89
C LYS A 77 6.54 -4.92 -4.00
N LYS A 78 5.91 -5.88 -3.31
CA LYS A 78 6.56 -6.82 -2.38
C LYS A 78 7.33 -6.12 -1.25
N LEU A 79 6.87 -4.94 -0.85
CA LEU A 79 7.41 -4.18 0.30
C LEU A 79 6.77 -4.63 1.61
N TRP A 80 5.60 -5.24 1.52
CA TRP A 80 4.89 -5.86 2.62
C TRP A 80 4.29 -7.19 2.16
N ALA A 81 4.03 -8.08 3.10
CA ALA A 81 3.37 -9.35 2.86
C ALA A 81 2.31 -9.58 3.93
N VAL A 82 1.23 -10.28 3.55
CA VAL A 82 0.17 -10.63 4.49
C VAL A 82 0.76 -11.47 5.64
N PRO A 83 0.57 -11.04 6.91
CA PRO A 83 1.14 -11.72 8.07
C PRO A 83 0.72 -13.19 8.17
N ASP A 84 1.61 -14.07 8.63
CA ASP A 84 1.37 -15.52 8.71
C ASP A 84 0.23 -15.92 9.66
N ARG A 85 -0.15 -15.02 10.58
CA ARG A 85 -1.35 -15.20 11.43
C ARG A 85 -2.66 -15.23 10.63
N ILE A 86 -2.66 -14.67 9.42
CA ILE A 86 -3.81 -14.71 8.51
C ILE A 86 -3.78 -16.04 7.76
N LYS A 87 -4.73 -16.92 8.08
CA LYS A 87 -4.81 -18.28 7.51
C LYS A 87 -5.10 -18.26 6.01
N ASP A 88 -6.05 -17.43 5.59
CA ASP A 88 -6.43 -17.30 4.19
C ASP A 88 -5.94 -15.97 3.62
N LYS A 89 -4.71 -15.99 3.11
CA LYS A 89 -4.08 -14.81 2.51
C LYS A 89 -4.80 -14.38 1.22
N ALA A 90 -5.36 -15.34 0.47
CA ALA A 90 -6.08 -15.04 -0.76
C ALA A 90 -7.40 -14.32 -0.48
N ALA A 91 -8.16 -14.77 0.51
CA ALA A 91 -9.38 -14.08 0.94
C ALA A 91 -9.07 -12.67 1.50
N PHE A 92 -7.96 -12.51 2.22
CA PHE A 92 -7.53 -11.20 2.69
C PHE A 92 -7.23 -10.25 1.53
N GLU A 93 -6.43 -10.68 0.54
CA GLU A 93 -6.15 -9.86 -0.64
C GLU A 93 -7.39 -9.57 -1.48
N GLU A 94 -8.34 -10.51 -1.56
CA GLU A 94 -9.60 -10.29 -2.28
C GLU A 94 -10.53 -9.30 -1.57
N ASN A 95 -10.53 -9.27 -0.23
CA ASN A 95 -11.25 -8.24 0.53
C ASN A 95 -10.71 -6.84 0.23
N ILE A 96 -9.38 -6.68 0.17
CA ILE A 96 -8.73 -5.44 -0.28
C ILE A 96 -9.24 -5.09 -1.69
N ASN A 97 -9.19 -6.03 -2.63
CA ASN A 97 -9.64 -5.79 -4.00
C ASN A 97 -11.13 -5.40 -4.08
N LYS A 98 -11.98 -5.97 -3.20
CA LYS A 98 -13.40 -5.64 -3.13
C LYS A 98 -13.59 -4.20 -2.66
N SER A 99 -12.96 -3.82 -1.55
CA SER A 99 -12.98 -2.44 -1.04
C SER A 99 -12.49 -1.43 -2.08
N LEU A 100 -11.40 -1.74 -2.79
CA LEU A 100 -10.89 -0.88 -3.87
C LEU A 100 -11.88 -0.67 -5.02
N ARG A 101 -12.64 -1.70 -5.39
CA ARG A 101 -13.69 -1.57 -6.43
C ARG A 101 -14.84 -0.69 -5.97
N GLU A 102 -15.15 -0.69 -4.68
CA GLU A 102 -16.25 0.07 -4.08
C GLU A 102 -15.86 1.53 -3.82
N HIS A 103 -14.72 1.76 -3.17
CA HIS A 103 -14.34 3.08 -2.66
C HIS A 103 -13.32 3.83 -3.54
N ASN A 104 -12.49 3.13 -4.33
CA ASN A 104 -11.47 3.74 -5.20
C ASN A 104 -11.50 3.20 -6.64
N PRO A 105 -12.65 3.24 -7.34
CA PRO A 105 -12.83 2.61 -8.65
C PRO A 105 -11.88 3.15 -9.73
N ASP A 106 -11.50 4.43 -9.66
CA ASP A 106 -10.55 5.03 -10.60
C ASP A 106 -9.13 4.50 -10.40
N TYR A 107 -8.67 4.41 -9.15
CA TYR A 107 -7.39 3.77 -8.83
C TYR A 107 -7.38 2.31 -9.27
N TRP A 108 -8.45 1.56 -8.96
CA TRP A 108 -8.59 0.16 -9.36
C TRP A 108 -8.44 -0.02 -10.86
N ARG A 109 -9.09 0.83 -11.68
CA ARG A 109 -9.01 0.78 -13.14
C ARG A 109 -7.58 1.01 -13.65
N VAL A 110 -6.89 2.01 -13.10
CA VAL A 110 -5.50 2.31 -13.48
C VAL A 110 -4.57 1.17 -13.10
N ARG A 111 -4.76 0.59 -11.91
CA ARG A 111 -4.01 -0.57 -11.43
C ARG A 111 -4.17 -1.77 -12.37
N GLN A 112 -5.41 -2.14 -12.71
CA GLN A 112 -5.69 -3.26 -13.62
C GLN A 112 -5.00 -3.08 -14.97
N ALA A 113 -5.13 -1.88 -15.57
CA ALA A 113 -4.45 -1.57 -16.83
C ALA A 113 -2.91 -1.62 -16.73
N GLY A 114 -2.33 -1.32 -15.56
CA GLY A 114 -0.89 -1.42 -15.32
C GLY A 114 -0.39 -2.87 -15.23
N LEU A 115 -1.21 -3.76 -14.66
CA LEU A 115 -0.93 -5.20 -14.61
C LEU A 115 -0.99 -5.83 -16.01
N GLU A 116 -1.99 -5.48 -16.82
CA GLU A 116 -2.12 -5.96 -18.20
C GLU A 116 -0.97 -5.50 -19.11
N LYS A 117 -0.41 -4.30 -18.83
CA LYS A 117 0.71 -3.73 -19.59
C LYS A 117 2.09 -4.20 -19.16
N THR A 118 2.20 -4.90 -18.05
CA THR A 118 3.47 -5.50 -17.61
C THR A 118 3.50 -6.94 -18.14
N PRO A 119 4.07 -7.21 -19.34
CA PRO A 119 4.24 -8.60 -19.74
C PRO A 119 5.09 -9.28 -18.67
N ALA A 120 4.63 -10.44 -18.18
CA ALA A 120 5.41 -11.31 -17.32
C ALA A 120 6.80 -11.40 -17.93
N ARG A 121 7.81 -10.89 -17.22
CA ARG A 121 9.19 -10.81 -17.67
C ARG A 121 9.60 -12.20 -18.16
N GLN A 122 9.52 -12.43 -19.46
CA GLN A 122 9.95 -13.66 -20.08
C GLN A 122 11.44 -13.77 -19.76
N THR A 123 11.79 -14.78 -18.98
CA THR A 123 13.16 -15.20 -18.77
C THR A 123 13.75 -15.47 -20.15
N VAL A 124 14.54 -14.53 -20.67
CA VAL A 124 15.35 -14.76 -21.86
C VAL A 124 16.29 -15.93 -21.55
N PRO A 125 16.24 -17.05 -22.29
CA PRO A 125 17.23 -18.10 -22.13
C PRO A 125 18.56 -17.55 -22.64
N ILE A 126 19.54 -17.46 -21.75
CA ILE A 126 20.92 -17.15 -22.12
C ILE A 126 21.42 -18.32 -22.98
N HIS A 127 21.47 -18.13 -24.30
CA HIS A 127 22.24 -19.02 -25.16
C HIS A 127 23.71 -18.68 -24.97
N ASN A 128 24.45 -19.58 -24.32
CA ASN A 128 25.90 -19.62 -24.39
C ASN A 128 26.31 -19.78 -25.85
N ALA A 129 26.96 -18.76 -26.41
CA ALA A 129 27.77 -18.91 -27.61
C ALA A 129 29.22 -19.09 -27.15
N GLU A 130 29.64 -20.34 -27.05
CA GLU A 130 31.05 -20.71 -26.97
C GLU A 130 31.74 -20.36 -28.30
N ARG A 131 32.87 -19.67 -28.22
CA ARG A 131 33.85 -19.57 -29.31
C ARG A 131 35.26 -19.49 -28.74
#